data_AF-A0A358QWY1-F1
#
_entry.id   AF-A0A358QWY1-F1
#
_cell.length_a   1.000
_cell.length_b   1.000
_cell.length_c   1.000
_cell.angle_alpha   90.00
_cell.angle_beta   90.00
_cell.angle_gamma   90.00
#
_symmetry.space_group_name_H-M   'P 1'
#
loop_
_entity.id
_entity.type
_entity.pdbx_description
1 polymer ?
#
loop_
_entity_poly.entity_id
_entity_poly.type
_entity_poly.pdbx_seq_one_letter_code
_entity_poly.pdbx_strand_id
1 'polypeptide(L)'
;MVFGGKIWRSSREAGGNWEINICAEYLSRSIQETAGTLLHEMAHLYNAQRDIDDCNSNQYHNSHFKDAAEMAGLIVERSAPYGWALTRPAPETESWINTLNVDEKAFSVFRVVIMPEQPVPPSSGGRSPRDDDNTTPPERIPTPIRKPTPTALPPRQTRKGGSKMKKWFCGCTIVRCAVELNATCGRCGRKFEKAE
;
A
#
# COMPACT_ATOMS: atom_id res chain seq x y z
N MET A 1 5.63 7.33 -5.45
CA MET A 1 6.87 6.97 -6.16
C MET A 1 6.59 5.69 -6.94
N VAL A 2 7.26 5.45 -8.06
CA VAL A 2 7.04 4.24 -8.87
C VAL A 2 8.35 3.79 -9.51
N PHE A 3 8.73 2.53 -9.30
CA PHE A 3 9.68 1.80 -10.12
C PHE A 3 9.05 1.38 -11.45
N GLY A 4 9.67 1.77 -12.56
CA GLY A 4 9.21 1.53 -13.92
C GLY A 4 10.18 0.64 -14.70
N GLY A 5 9.64 -0.05 -15.72
CA GLY A 5 10.42 -0.92 -16.61
C GLY A 5 11.53 -0.20 -17.39
N LYS A 6 12.29 -0.96 -18.19
CA LYS A 6 13.35 -0.41 -19.06
C LYS A 6 12.77 0.42 -20.21
N ILE A 7 12.38 1.66 -19.94
CA ILE A 7 11.72 2.55 -20.90
C ILE A 7 12.68 3.57 -21.54
N TRP A 8 13.76 3.93 -20.83
CA TRP A 8 14.72 4.93 -21.30
C TRP A 8 15.68 4.30 -22.30
N ARG A 9 15.79 4.87 -23.50
CA ARG A 9 16.69 4.34 -24.54
C ARG A 9 17.88 5.26 -24.73
N SER A 10 19.07 4.68 -24.73
CA SER A 10 20.32 5.36 -25.10
C SER A 10 20.73 4.92 -26.51
N SER A 11 21.27 5.84 -27.30
CA SER A 11 21.90 5.48 -28.58
C SER A 11 23.22 4.73 -28.39
N ARG A 12 23.77 4.73 -27.16
CA ARG A 12 25.07 4.14 -26.81
C ARG A 12 24.96 2.76 -26.15
N GLU A 13 23.79 2.39 -25.64
CA GLU A 13 23.58 1.17 -24.86
C GLU A 13 22.32 0.43 -25.33
N ALA A 14 22.49 -0.84 -25.68
CA ALA A 14 21.38 -1.71 -26.02
C ALA A 14 20.66 -2.20 -24.74
N GLY A 15 19.32 -2.24 -24.76
CA GLY A 15 18.52 -2.86 -23.69
C GLY A 15 17.72 -1.91 -22.79
N GLY A 16 17.97 -0.60 -22.89
CA GLY A 16 17.24 0.43 -22.15
C GLY A 16 17.50 0.47 -20.64
N ASN A 17 17.16 1.59 -20.00
CA ASN A 17 17.42 1.86 -18.59
C ASN A 17 16.13 1.88 -17.78
N TRP A 18 16.22 1.35 -16.54
CA TRP A 18 15.15 1.39 -15.54
C TRP A 18 14.86 2.82 -15.09
N GLU A 19 13.66 3.02 -14.56
CA GLU A 19 13.21 4.32 -14.07
C GLU A 19 12.73 4.23 -12.61
N ILE A 20 13.06 5.24 -11.81
CA ILE A 20 12.41 5.50 -10.53
C ILE A 20 11.89 6.93 -10.57
N ASN A 21 10.58 7.10 -10.38
CA ASN A 21 9.93 8.41 -10.42
C ASN A 21 9.43 8.86 -9.05
N ILE A 22 9.83 10.05 -8.63
CA ILE A 22 9.26 10.77 -7.48
C ILE A 22 8.16 11.70 -7.98
N CYS A 23 6.90 11.40 -7.65
CA CYS A 23 5.78 12.25 -8.05
C CYS A 23 5.71 13.50 -7.16
N ALA A 24 5.33 14.64 -7.74
CA ALA A 24 5.31 15.94 -7.05
C ALA A 24 4.36 15.98 -5.84
N GLU A 25 3.36 15.12 -5.78
CA GLU A 25 2.43 14.94 -4.66
C GLU A 25 3.12 14.35 -3.43
N TYR A 26 4.18 13.56 -3.60
CA TYR A 26 4.88 12.90 -2.51
C TYR A 26 5.96 13.79 -1.89
N LEU A 27 6.33 14.89 -2.55
CA LEU A 27 7.29 15.87 -2.02
C LEU A 27 6.72 16.66 -0.83
N SER A 28 5.42 16.59 -0.58
CA SER A 28 4.79 17.19 0.59
C SER A 28 5.02 16.41 1.90
N ARG A 29 5.64 15.23 1.82
CA ARG A 29 5.93 14.35 2.97
C ARG A 29 7.24 14.73 3.64
N SER A 30 7.51 14.18 4.82
CA SER A 30 8.83 14.36 5.44
C SER A 30 9.94 13.77 4.55
N ILE A 31 11.17 14.25 4.73
CA ILE A 31 12.31 13.69 4.00
C ILE A 31 12.50 12.20 4.31
N GLN A 32 12.20 11.77 5.54
CA GLN A 32 12.31 10.38 5.96
C GLN A 32 11.26 9.51 5.25
N GLU A 33 10.02 9.97 5.12
CA GLU A 33 8.98 9.24 4.37
C GLU A 33 9.28 9.18 2.87
N THR A 34 9.80 10.28 2.32
CA THR A 34 10.20 10.35 0.91
C THR A 34 11.37 9.42 0.62
N ALA A 35 12.40 9.46 1.46
CA ALA A 35 13.56 8.58 1.37
C ALA A 35 13.19 7.11 1.61
N GLY A 36 12.30 6.82 2.57
CA GLY A 36 11.79 5.47 2.79
C GLY A 36 11.06 4.91 1.58
N THR A 37 10.27 5.74 0.89
CA THR A 37 9.64 5.36 -0.37
C THR A 37 10.68 5.16 -1.48
N LEU A 38 11.73 5.99 -1.54
CA LEU A 38 12.82 5.80 -2.49
C LEU A 38 13.56 4.48 -2.30
N LEU A 39 13.90 4.15 -1.06
CA LEU A 39 14.53 2.88 -0.72
C LEU A 39 13.64 1.69 -1.09
N HIS A 40 12.32 1.82 -0.95
CA HIS A 40 11.35 0.80 -1.39
C HIS A 40 11.47 0.54 -2.89
N GLU A 41 11.43 1.59 -3.71
CA GLU A 41 11.56 1.44 -5.17
C GLU A 41 12.98 0.96 -5.57
N MET A 42 14.02 1.33 -4.81
CA MET A 42 15.38 0.85 -5.04
C MET A 42 15.53 -0.65 -4.72
N ALA A 43 14.77 -1.19 -3.78
CA ALA A 43 14.75 -2.63 -3.50
C ALA A 43 14.23 -3.42 -4.72
N HIS A 44 13.18 -2.92 -5.38
CA HIS A 44 12.69 -3.48 -6.65
C HIS A 44 13.75 -3.42 -7.74
N LEU A 45 14.41 -2.26 -7.91
CA LEU A 45 15.49 -2.11 -8.88
C LEU A 45 16.63 -3.10 -8.61
N TYR A 46 17.00 -3.30 -7.35
CA TYR A 46 18.07 -4.21 -6.94
C TYR A 46 17.77 -5.66 -7.36
N ASN A 47 16.53 -6.13 -7.14
CA ASN A 47 16.07 -7.45 -7.54
C ASN A 47 15.95 -7.57 -9.07
N ALA A 48 15.40 -6.56 -9.73
CA ALA A 48 15.24 -6.52 -11.18
C ALA A 48 16.59 -6.57 -11.93
N GLN A 49 17.64 -5.96 -11.39
CA GLN A 49 19.01 -6.06 -11.94
C GLN A 49 19.61 -7.46 -11.85
N ARG A 50 19.04 -8.34 -11.01
CA ARG A 50 19.48 -9.72 -10.79
C ARG A 50 18.50 -10.75 -11.35
N ASP A 51 17.53 -10.28 -12.14
CA ASP A 51 16.46 -11.10 -12.72
C ASP A 51 15.65 -11.86 -11.64
N ILE A 52 15.46 -11.25 -10.47
CA ILE A 52 14.64 -11.77 -9.37
C ILE A 52 13.26 -11.13 -9.41
N ASP A 53 12.22 -11.96 -9.47
CA ASP A 53 10.82 -11.51 -9.40
C ASP A 53 10.38 -11.37 -7.94
N ASP A 54 10.01 -10.15 -7.54
CA ASP A 54 9.74 -9.79 -6.15
C ASP A 54 8.31 -9.26 -5.90
N CYS A 55 7.58 -8.96 -6.98
CA CYS A 55 6.24 -8.40 -6.91
C CYS A 55 5.41 -8.78 -8.15
N ASN A 56 4.16 -9.19 -7.93
CA ASN A 56 3.27 -9.56 -9.04
C ASN A 56 2.47 -8.36 -9.60
N SER A 57 1.71 -8.60 -10.67
CA SER A 57 0.88 -7.57 -11.32
C SER A 57 -0.20 -6.94 -10.43
N ASN A 58 -0.53 -7.54 -9.28
CA ASN A 58 -1.47 -7.02 -8.30
C ASN A 58 -0.76 -6.30 -7.13
N GLN A 59 0.52 -5.94 -7.29
CA GLN A 59 1.32 -5.27 -6.26
C GLN A 59 1.49 -6.13 -4.99
N TYR A 60 1.49 -7.45 -5.13
CA TYR A 60 1.74 -8.37 -4.02
C TYR A 60 3.24 -8.66 -3.91
N HIS A 61 3.84 -8.21 -2.81
CA HIS A 61 5.28 -8.31 -2.53
C HIS A 61 5.61 -9.62 -1.83
N ASN A 62 6.55 -10.38 -2.39
CA ASN A 62 6.98 -11.68 -1.85
C ASN A 62 8.20 -11.54 -0.91
N SER A 63 8.78 -12.66 -0.46
CA SER A 63 9.91 -12.63 0.46
C SER A 63 11.19 -12.07 -0.16
N HIS A 64 11.40 -12.18 -1.47
CA HIS A 64 12.55 -11.56 -2.14
C HIS A 64 12.51 -10.04 -2.04
N PHE A 65 11.31 -9.45 -2.12
CA PHE A 65 11.15 -8.03 -1.87
C PHE A 65 11.53 -7.69 -0.43
N LYS A 66 11.02 -8.46 0.54
CA LYS A 66 11.32 -8.27 1.97
C LYS A 66 12.83 -8.26 2.21
N ASP A 67 13.54 -9.27 1.70
CA ASP A 67 14.99 -9.41 1.91
C ASP A 67 15.76 -8.22 1.32
N ALA A 68 15.39 -7.76 0.12
CA ALA A 68 16.01 -6.60 -0.52
C ALA A 68 15.68 -5.28 0.20
N ALA A 69 14.45 -5.10 0.64
CA ALA A 69 14.02 -3.92 1.38
C ALA A 69 14.67 -3.83 2.76
N GLU A 70 14.79 -4.95 3.49
CA GLU A 70 15.52 -5.00 4.76
C GLU A 70 17.01 -4.73 4.56
N MET A 71 17.61 -5.26 3.50
CA MET A 71 18.99 -4.95 3.13
C MET A 71 19.20 -3.46 2.81
N ALA A 72 18.19 -2.80 2.23
CA ALA A 72 18.20 -1.36 1.95
C ALA A 72 18.00 -0.48 3.20
N GLY A 73 17.85 -1.08 4.40
CA GLY A 73 17.67 -0.35 5.65
C GLY A 73 16.21 -0.08 6.03
N LEU A 74 15.25 -0.82 5.45
CA LEU A 74 13.84 -0.70 5.79
C LEU A 74 13.41 -1.76 6.82
N ILE A 75 12.46 -1.39 7.66
CA ILE A 75 11.63 -2.34 8.41
C ILE A 75 10.43 -2.67 7.53
N VAL A 76 10.17 -3.98 7.36
CA VAL A 76 9.15 -4.49 6.44
C VAL A 76 8.12 -5.34 7.19
N GLU A 77 6.86 -4.97 7.06
CA GLU A 77 5.73 -5.66 7.67
C GLU A 77 4.75 -6.17 6.62
N ARG A 78 3.99 -7.21 6.99
CA ARG A 78 3.06 -7.87 6.09
C ARG A 78 1.69 -7.19 6.11
N SER A 79 1.20 -6.84 4.92
CA SER A 79 -0.17 -6.43 4.64
C SER A 79 -0.96 -7.58 4.06
N ALA A 80 -2.21 -7.78 4.50
CA ALA A 80 -3.08 -8.82 3.99
C ALA A 80 -3.30 -8.75 2.45
N PRO A 81 -3.64 -7.57 1.86
CA PRO A 81 -3.81 -7.46 0.40
C PRO A 81 -2.51 -7.43 -0.41
N TYR A 82 -1.40 -6.95 0.15
CA TYR A 82 -0.20 -6.57 -0.63
C TYR A 82 1.08 -7.34 -0.27
N GLY A 83 1.02 -8.33 0.63
CA GLY A 83 2.20 -9.09 1.02
C GLY A 83 3.16 -8.26 1.87
N TRP A 84 4.47 -8.35 1.64
CA TRP A 84 5.49 -7.62 2.40
C TRP A 84 5.64 -6.16 1.97
N ALA A 85 4.55 -5.39 2.00
CA ALA A 85 4.48 -4.06 1.38
C ALA A 85 4.53 -2.88 2.37
N LEU A 86 4.37 -3.11 3.67
CA LEU A 86 4.39 -2.01 4.65
C LEU A 86 5.84 -1.74 5.03
N THR A 87 6.42 -0.70 4.44
CA THR A 87 7.82 -0.34 4.64
C THR A 87 7.97 1.00 5.36
N ARG A 88 8.94 1.07 6.26
CA ARG A 88 9.41 2.34 6.86
C ARG A 88 10.92 2.27 7.08
N PRO A 89 11.64 3.41 7.09
CA PRO A 89 13.05 3.42 7.47
C PRO A 89 13.28 2.77 8.85
N ALA A 90 14.37 2.01 8.97
CA ALA A 90 14.87 1.57 10.28
C ALA A 90 15.47 2.78 11.04
N PRO A 91 15.51 2.77 12.39
CA PRO A 91 16.04 3.88 13.19
C PRO A 91 17.46 4.33 12.79
N GLU A 92 18.32 3.38 12.43
CA GLU A 92 19.67 3.64 11.95
C GLU A 92 19.65 4.34 10.59
N THR A 93 18.70 3.97 9.73
CA THR A 93 18.50 4.58 8.41
C THR A 93 17.91 5.98 8.52
N GLU A 94 16.97 6.21 9.44
CA GLU A 94 16.47 7.57 9.76
C GLU A 94 17.61 8.46 10.26
N SER A 95 18.43 7.93 11.16
CA SER A 95 19.61 8.64 11.67
C SER A 95 20.56 9.00 10.54
N TRP A 96 20.82 8.06 9.61
CA TRP A 96 21.64 8.31 8.43
C TRP A 96 21.03 9.37 7.51
N ILE A 97 19.73 9.29 7.19
CA ILE A 97 19.02 10.29 6.36
C ILE A 97 19.20 11.70 6.94
N ASN A 98 19.11 11.84 8.26
CA ASN A 98 19.30 13.14 8.92
C ASN A 98 20.71 13.71 8.74
N THR A 99 21.73 12.86 8.58
CA THR A 99 23.12 13.33 8.34
C THR A 99 23.32 13.89 6.93
N LEU A 100 22.43 13.57 5.98
CA LEU A 100 22.46 14.13 4.63
C LEU A 100 22.15 15.64 4.61
N ASN A 101 21.59 16.17 5.70
CA ASN A 101 21.26 17.59 5.88
C ASN A 101 20.53 18.18 4.65
N VAL A 102 19.51 17.45 4.19
CA VAL A 102 18.72 17.83 3.02
C VAL A 102 17.96 19.13 3.33
N ASP A 103 18.06 20.11 2.44
CA ASP A 103 17.29 21.35 2.57
C ASP A 103 15.81 21.08 2.27
N GLU A 104 14.99 20.90 3.31
CA GLU A 104 13.55 20.70 3.17
C GLU A 104 12.86 21.85 2.43
N LYS A 105 13.43 23.07 2.44
CA LYS A 105 12.87 24.22 1.74
C LYS A 105 12.93 24.04 0.23
N ALA A 106 13.86 23.24 -0.29
CA ALA A 106 13.93 22.89 -1.71
C ALA A 106 12.71 22.09 -2.18
N PHE A 107 11.98 21.46 -1.25
CA PHE A 107 10.78 20.65 -1.51
C PHE A 107 9.47 21.35 -1.11
N SER A 108 9.52 22.68 -0.91
CA SER A 108 8.36 23.49 -0.51
C SER A 108 7.28 23.62 -1.59
N VAL A 109 7.56 23.23 -2.83
CA VAL A 109 6.61 23.23 -3.95
C VAL A 109 6.21 21.79 -4.28
N PHE A 110 4.94 21.47 -4.08
CA PHE A 110 4.38 20.14 -4.32
C PHE A 110 2.98 20.25 -4.94
N ARG A 111 2.54 19.16 -5.59
CA ARG A 111 1.21 19.10 -6.20
C ARG A 111 0.18 18.66 -5.17
N VAL A 112 -0.88 19.47 -4.99
CA VAL A 112 -2.01 19.10 -4.14
C VAL A 112 -2.93 18.12 -4.88
N VAL A 113 -3.22 16.99 -4.25
CA VAL A 113 -4.27 16.08 -4.71
C VAL A 113 -5.60 16.57 -4.15
N ILE A 114 -6.42 17.18 -5.00
CA ILE A 114 -7.79 17.51 -4.64
C ILE A 114 -8.61 16.21 -4.71
N MET A 115 -8.81 15.56 -3.58
CA MET A 115 -9.78 14.48 -3.50
C MET A 115 -11.20 15.08 -3.47
N PRO A 116 -12.12 14.64 -4.35
CA PRO A 116 -13.51 15.06 -4.23
C PRO A 116 -14.05 14.60 -2.88
N GLU A 117 -14.61 15.55 -2.13
CA GLU A 117 -15.21 15.33 -0.82
C GLU A 117 -16.23 14.19 -0.95
N GLN A 118 -15.94 13.05 -0.30
CA GLN A 118 -16.89 11.94 -0.28
C GLN A 118 -18.00 12.33 0.71
N PRO A 119 -19.29 12.24 0.32
CA PRO A 119 -20.38 12.54 1.25
C PRO A 119 -20.25 11.62 2.46
N VAL A 120 -20.05 12.23 3.63
CA VAL A 120 -20.01 11.53 4.92
C VAL A 120 -21.36 10.84 5.09
N PRO A 121 -21.42 9.51 5.25
CA PRO A 121 -22.68 8.86 5.55
C PRO A 121 -23.20 9.39 6.89
N PRO A 122 -24.52 9.66 7.01
CA PRO A 122 -25.08 10.15 8.26
C PRO A 122 -24.72 9.17 9.38
N SER A 123 -24.16 9.69 10.47
CA SER A 123 -23.84 8.89 11.64
C SER A 123 -25.13 8.22 12.12
N SER A 124 -25.16 6.90 12.07
CA SER A 124 -26.25 6.15 12.69
C SER A 124 -26.17 6.40 14.19
N GLY A 125 -27.09 7.22 14.70
CA GLY A 125 -27.19 7.58 16.11
C GLY A 125 -27.13 6.35 17.01
N GLY A 126 -25.98 6.21 17.70
CA GLY A 126 -25.83 5.27 18.79
C GLY A 126 -26.64 5.77 19.98
N ARG A 127 -27.54 4.92 20.47
CA ARG A 127 -28.33 5.16 21.69
C ARG A 127 -27.39 5.18 22.90
N SER A 128 -27.40 6.24 23.70
CA SER A 128 -27.23 6.15 25.16
C SER A 128 -28.48 5.49 25.77
N PRO A 129 -28.53 4.99 27.03
CA PRO A 129 -27.65 5.26 28.18
C PRO A 129 -27.26 3.95 28.96
N ARG A 130 -26.50 3.97 30.07
CA ARG A 130 -26.93 4.32 31.43
C ARG A 130 -25.74 4.56 32.36
N ASP A 131 -25.93 5.56 33.20
CA ASP A 131 -25.17 5.89 34.39
C ASP A 131 -25.34 4.80 35.45
N ASP A 132 -24.24 4.30 36.02
CA ASP A 132 -24.21 3.68 37.33
C ASP A 132 -23.05 4.31 38.11
N ASP A 133 -23.44 5.17 39.04
CA ASP A 133 -22.64 5.85 40.06
C ASP A 133 -22.32 4.88 41.20
N ASN A 134 -21.03 4.72 41.57
CA ASN A 134 -20.65 4.71 42.99
C ASN A 134 -19.12 4.76 43.24
N THR A 135 -18.68 5.87 43.83
CA THR A 135 -17.81 6.03 45.03
C THR A 135 -16.36 5.49 45.09
N THR A 136 -15.45 6.42 45.43
CA THR A 136 -13.97 6.34 45.58
C THR A 136 -13.49 5.86 47.00
N PRO A 137 -12.17 5.81 47.35
CA PRO A 137 -11.35 4.63 47.66
C PRO A 137 -10.94 4.51 49.17
N PRO A 138 -10.03 3.59 49.59
CA PRO A 138 -8.59 3.94 49.68
C PRO A 138 -7.55 2.79 49.45
N GLU A 139 -6.27 3.20 49.47
CA GLU A 139 -4.99 2.53 49.16
C GLU A 139 -4.71 1.08 49.64
N ARG A 140 -3.96 0.34 48.80
CA ARG A 140 -2.73 -0.39 49.18
C ARG A 140 -1.96 -0.95 47.97
N ILE A 141 -0.64 -0.74 47.94
CA ILE A 141 0.32 -1.26 46.95
C ILE A 141 0.66 -2.74 47.27
N PRO A 142 0.70 -3.66 46.29
CA PRO A 142 1.94 -4.44 46.07
C PRO A 142 2.25 -4.88 44.62
N THR A 143 3.54 -4.78 44.28
CA THR A 143 4.43 -5.59 43.40
C THR A 143 4.15 -5.82 41.90
N PRO A 144 5.22 -5.95 41.06
CA PRO A 144 5.10 -5.95 39.60
C PRO A 144 4.65 -7.31 39.05
N ILE A 145 3.51 -7.31 38.36
CA ILE A 145 2.97 -8.45 37.62
C ILE A 145 3.73 -8.57 36.29
N ARG A 146 4.39 -9.72 36.07
CA ARG A 146 4.97 -10.12 34.78
C ARG A 146 3.87 -10.14 33.71
N LYS A 147 4.06 -9.39 32.61
CA LYS A 147 3.15 -9.42 31.45
C LYS A 147 3.16 -10.82 30.81
N PRO A 148 2.01 -11.44 30.54
CA PRO A 148 1.94 -12.69 29.78
C PRO A 148 2.18 -12.44 28.28
N THR A 149 2.90 -13.37 27.65
CA THR A 149 3.16 -13.47 26.21
C THR A 149 1.83 -13.56 25.42
N PRO A 150 1.66 -12.84 24.30
CA PRO A 150 0.44 -12.96 23.50
C PRO A 150 0.40 -14.33 22.79
N THR A 151 -0.54 -15.18 23.20
CA THR A 151 -0.90 -16.40 22.47
C THR A 151 -1.54 -16.01 21.13
N ALA A 152 -1.08 -16.62 20.04
CA ALA A 152 -1.58 -16.38 18.69
C ALA A 152 -3.11 -16.57 18.62
N LEU A 153 -3.82 -15.53 18.17
CA LEU A 153 -5.24 -15.61 17.89
C LEU A 153 -5.48 -16.54 16.69
N PRO A 154 -6.51 -17.42 16.72
CA PRO A 154 -6.85 -18.25 15.58
C PRO A 154 -7.30 -17.39 14.39
N PRO A 155 -7.04 -17.81 13.15
CA PRO A 155 -7.39 -17.04 11.96
C PRO A 155 -8.90 -16.83 11.89
N ARG A 156 -9.30 -15.55 11.86
CA ARG A 156 -10.70 -15.14 11.68
C ARG A 156 -11.18 -15.64 10.32
N GLN A 157 -12.07 -16.62 10.31
CA GLN A 157 -12.76 -17.06 9.10
C GLN A 157 -13.63 -15.91 8.59
N THR A 158 -13.09 -15.11 7.67
CA THR A 158 -13.86 -14.09 6.97
C THR A 158 -14.78 -14.83 5.99
N ARG A 159 -16.08 -14.78 6.26
CA ARG A 159 -17.10 -15.23 5.30
C ARG A 159 -16.91 -14.40 4.03
N LYS A 160 -16.48 -15.04 2.93
CA LYS A 160 -16.39 -14.41 1.60
C LYS A 160 -17.77 -13.84 1.25
N GLY A 161 -17.94 -12.53 1.37
CA GLY A 161 -19.09 -11.84 0.81
C GLY A 161 -19.09 -12.02 -0.70
N GLY A 162 -20.24 -12.38 -1.28
CA GLY A 162 -20.40 -12.50 -2.73
C GLY A 162 -19.97 -11.22 -3.44
N SER A 163 -19.27 -11.36 -4.57
CA SER A 163 -18.85 -10.22 -5.38
C SER A 163 -20.07 -9.45 -5.87
N LYS A 164 -20.12 -8.14 -5.62
CA LYS A 164 -21.17 -7.24 -6.15
C LYS A 164 -21.05 -7.01 -7.66
N MET A 165 -20.04 -7.58 -8.33
CA MET A 165 -19.80 -7.37 -9.75
C MET A 165 -20.57 -8.37 -10.61
N LYS A 166 -21.35 -7.86 -11.57
CA LYS A 166 -22.03 -8.65 -12.60
C LYS A 166 -21.03 -8.98 -13.70
N LYS A 167 -21.10 -10.21 -14.23
CA LYS A 167 -20.24 -10.69 -15.32
C LYS A 167 -20.95 -10.48 -16.66
N TRP A 168 -20.22 -10.00 -17.65
CA TRP A 168 -20.70 -9.78 -19.02
C TRP A 168 -19.74 -10.42 -20.01
N PHE A 169 -20.25 -10.96 -21.12
CA PHE A 169 -19.45 -11.67 -22.11
C PHE A 169 -19.97 -11.44 -23.54
N CYS A 170 -19.06 -11.49 -24.51
CA CYS A 170 -19.39 -11.41 -25.96
C CYS A 170 -18.80 -12.58 -26.77
N GLY A 171 -18.21 -13.57 -26.07
CA GLY A 171 -17.45 -14.68 -26.65
C GLY A 171 -15.94 -14.39 -26.82
N CYS A 172 -15.54 -13.14 -27.02
CA CYS A 172 -14.12 -12.78 -27.14
C CYS A 172 -13.43 -12.50 -25.81
N THR A 173 -14.16 -11.97 -24.83
CA THR A 173 -13.64 -11.60 -23.51
C THR A 173 -14.76 -11.49 -22.48
N ILE A 174 -14.38 -11.34 -21.21
CA ILE A 174 -15.26 -11.14 -20.07
C ILE A 174 -15.00 -9.76 -19.46
N VAL A 175 -16.06 -9.00 -19.20
CA VAL A 175 -16.04 -7.74 -18.45
C VAL A 175 -16.81 -7.93 -17.15
N ARG A 176 -16.32 -7.38 -16.05
CA ARG A 176 -17.03 -7.35 -14.77
C ARG A 176 -17.33 -5.91 -14.38
N CYS A 177 -18.60 -5.61 -14.11
CA CYS A 177 -19.05 -4.27 -13.77
C CYS A 177 -20.16 -4.35 -12.71
N ALA A 178 -20.20 -3.40 -11.78
CA ALA A 178 -21.22 -3.36 -10.74
C ALA A 178 -22.60 -2.89 -11.26
N VAL A 179 -22.62 -2.15 -12.38
CA VAL A 179 -23.82 -1.58 -12.99
C VAL A 179 -24.26 -2.34 -14.25
N GLU A 180 -25.37 -1.92 -14.86
CA GLU A 180 -25.75 -2.39 -16.19
C GLU A 180 -24.76 -1.89 -17.25
N LEU A 181 -24.38 -2.77 -18.17
CA LEU A 181 -23.38 -2.50 -19.19
C LEU A 181 -24.03 -2.44 -20.57
N ASN A 182 -23.87 -1.31 -21.25
CA ASN A 182 -24.17 -1.17 -22.68
C ASN A 182 -22.87 -0.88 -23.43
N ALA A 183 -22.21 -1.93 -23.91
CA ALA A 183 -20.92 -1.85 -24.59
C ALA A 183 -20.85 -2.82 -25.76
N THR A 184 -20.03 -2.48 -26.76
CA THR A 184 -19.78 -3.31 -27.95
C THR A 184 -18.31 -3.68 -28.01
N CYS A 185 -18.01 -4.94 -28.32
CA CYS A 185 -16.63 -5.41 -28.45
C CYS A 185 -16.03 -4.93 -29.77
N GLY A 186 -14.95 -4.14 -29.74
CA GLY A 186 -14.24 -3.71 -30.94
C GLY A 186 -13.58 -4.83 -31.76
N ARG A 187 -13.48 -6.05 -31.21
CA ARG A 187 -12.94 -7.22 -31.93
C ARG A 187 -13.98 -7.96 -32.76
N CYS A 188 -15.16 -8.23 -32.20
CA CYS A 188 -16.21 -9.01 -32.88
C CYS A 188 -17.46 -8.21 -33.27
N GLY A 189 -17.55 -6.94 -32.86
CA GLY A 189 -18.72 -6.09 -33.12
C GLY A 189 -19.98 -6.47 -32.33
N ARG A 190 -19.95 -7.51 -31.49
CA ARG A 190 -21.10 -7.94 -30.70
C ARG A 190 -21.24 -7.13 -29.42
N LYS A 191 -22.47 -6.95 -28.95
CA LYS A 191 -22.76 -6.39 -27.62
C LYS A 191 -22.35 -7.37 -26.53
N PHE A 192 -22.00 -6.85 -25.37
CA PHE A 192 -21.77 -7.66 -24.18
C PHE A 192 -23.11 -8.06 -23.54
N GLU A 193 -23.29 -9.35 -23.29
CA GLU A 193 -24.47 -9.93 -22.67
C GLU A 193 -24.16 -10.34 -21.23
N LYS A 194 -25.13 -10.18 -20.32
CA LYS A 194 -24.95 -10.52 -18.91
C LYS A 194 -24.94 -12.05 -18.75
N ALA A 195 -23.92 -12.58 -18.09
CA ALA A 195 -23.92 -13.98 -17.66
C ALA A 195 -24.86 -14.12 -16.45
N GLU A 196 -25.78 -15.08 -16.52
CA GLU A 196 -26.62 -15.49 -15.38
C GLU A 196 -25.78 -16.08 -14.24
#